data_AF-A0A419FQ79-F1
#
_entry.id   AF-A0A419FQ79-F1
#
_cell.length_a   1.000
_cell.length_b   1.000
_cell.length_c   1.000
_cell.angle_alpha   90.00
_cell.angle_beta   90.00
_cell.angle_gamma   90.00
#
_symmetry.space_group_name_H-M   'P 1'
#
loop_
_entity.id
_entity.type
_entity.pdbx_description
1 polymer ?
#
loop_
_entity_poly.entity_id
_entity_poly.type
_entity_poly.pdbx_seq_one_letter_code
_entity_poly.pdbx_strand_id
1 'polypeptide(L)' 'MAKKDKEKKKVSAKKEKYLKFHKEKSATIDVRMPELTPEQQKQKQEDEMRINKFLRFSKNAPTKEVSERRMKSKR' A
#
# COMPACT_ATOMS: atom_id res chain seq x y z
N MET A 1 -9.43 49.92 36.35
CA MET A 1 -9.88 48.51 36.23
C MET A 1 -8.66 47.62 35.97
N ALA A 2 -8.03 47.12 37.04
CA ALA A 2 -6.79 46.35 36.94
C ALA A 2 -7.07 44.91 36.46
N LYS A 3 -6.40 44.49 35.37
CA LYS A 3 -6.46 43.12 34.87
C LYS A 3 -5.71 42.22 35.86
N LYS A 4 -6.44 41.31 36.54
CA LYS A 4 -5.84 40.27 37.38
C LYS A 4 -5.09 39.28 36.48
N ASP A 5 -3.77 39.28 36.56
CA ASP A 5 -2.93 38.26 35.93
C ASP A 5 -3.24 36.89 36.55
N LYS A 6 -3.69 35.95 35.72
CA LYS A 6 -3.90 34.56 36.14
C LYS A 6 -2.53 33.91 36.31
N GLU A 7 -2.12 33.68 37.55
CA GLU A 7 -0.92 32.90 37.87
C GLU A 7 -0.93 31.57 37.13
N LYS A 8 0.06 31.36 36.26
CA LYS A 8 0.28 30.10 35.58
C LYS A 8 0.73 29.08 36.61
N LYS A 9 -0.20 28.23 37.09
CA LYS A 9 0.11 27.11 37.99
C LYS A 9 1.23 26.27 37.36
N LYS A 10 2.35 26.12 38.08
CA LYS A 10 3.48 25.27 37.68
C LYS A 10 2.96 23.85 37.46
N VAL A 11 3.01 23.39 36.22
CA VAL A 11 2.60 22.04 35.85
C VAL A 11 3.64 21.06 36.40
N SER A 12 3.21 19.95 37.00
CA SER A 12 4.16 18.98 37.54
C SER A 12 5.02 18.38 36.42
N ALA A 13 6.30 18.09 36.72
CA ALA A 13 7.25 17.56 35.74
C ALA A 13 6.75 16.29 35.02
N LYS A 14 5.95 15.46 35.71
CA LYS A 14 5.31 14.27 35.11
C LYS A 14 4.31 14.66 34.01
N LYS A 15 3.49 15.69 34.25
CA LYS A 15 2.48 16.17 33.29
C LYS A 15 3.13 16.90 32.11
N GLU A 16 4.23 17.60 32.33
CA GLU A 16 5.04 18.19 31.25
C GLU A 16 5.70 17.12 30.36
N LYS A 17 6.26 16.05 30.95
CA LYS A 17 6.79 14.91 30.19
C LYS A 17 5.71 14.27 29.33
N TYR A 18 4.55 13.95 29.93
CA TYR A 18 3.42 13.35 29.21
C TYR A 18 2.91 14.22 28.04
N LEU A 19 2.85 15.55 28.24
CA LEU A 19 2.48 16.51 27.19
C LEU A 19 3.47 16.55 26.03
N LYS A 20 4.76 16.32 26.27
CA LYS A 20 5.77 16.24 25.21
C LYS A 20 5.61 14.95 24.39
N PHE A 21 5.34 13.82 25.04
CA PHE A 21 5.16 12.52 24.35
C PHE A 21 3.85 12.41 23.56
N HIS A 22 2.79 13.14 23.94
CA HIS A 22 1.50 13.08 23.22
C HIS A 22 1.28 14.20 22.20
N LYS A 23 2.22 15.15 22.06
CA LYS A 23 2.17 16.17 21.01
C LYS A 23 2.61 15.63 19.66
N GLU A 24 3.43 14.60 19.64
CA GLU A 24 3.68 13.77 18.48
C GLU A 24 2.50 12.81 18.31
N LYS A 25 1.31 13.36 18.02
CA LYS A 25 0.30 12.56 17.33
C LYS A 25 1.00 12.05 16.08
N SER A 26 1.14 10.74 15.96
CA SER A 26 1.63 10.07 14.75
C SER A 26 0.95 10.78 13.58
N ALA A 27 1.70 11.63 12.88
CA ALA A 27 1.20 12.26 11.69
C ALA A 27 0.71 11.08 10.86
N THR A 28 -0.59 11.05 10.55
CA THR A 28 -1.10 10.13 9.56
C THR A 28 -0.29 10.47 8.33
N ILE A 29 0.75 9.68 8.06
CA ILE A 29 1.55 9.86 6.86
C ILE A 29 0.54 9.58 5.77
N ASP A 30 0.11 10.63 5.08
CA ASP A 30 -0.71 10.50 3.89
C ASP A 30 0.16 9.81 2.84
N VAL A 31 0.21 8.47 2.92
CA VAL A 31 0.90 7.62 1.96
C VAL A 31 0.09 7.69 0.67
N ARG A 32 0.36 8.72 -0.11
CA ARG A 32 -0.15 8.82 -1.48
C ARG A 32 0.74 7.96 -2.36
N MET A 33 0.13 7.10 -3.16
CA MET A 33 0.88 6.39 -4.18
C MET A 33 1.44 7.40 -5.19
N PRO A 34 2.70 7.24 -5.64
CA PRO A 34 3.26 8.11 -6.66
C PRO A 34 2.44 7.99 -7.94
N GLU A 35 2.14 9.14 -8.56
CA GLU A 35 1.48 9.17 -9.86
C GLU A 35 2.43 8.61 -10.93
N LEU A 36 2.01 7.53 -11.59
CA LEU A 36 2.78 6.91 -12.65
C LEU A 36 2.58 7.69 -13.96
N THR A 37 3.67 7.90 -14.70
CA THR A 37 3.57 8.46 -16.05
C THR A 37 2.83 7.49 -16.98
N PRO A 38 2.24 7.96 -18.10
CA PRO A 38 1.50 7.10 -19.03
C PRO A 38 2.32 5.92 -19.57
N GLU A 39 3.63 6.13 -19.76
CA GLU A 39 4.56 5.08 -20.22
C GLU A 39 4.77 4.00 -19.14
N GLN A 40 4.96 4.42 -17.88
CA GLN A 40 5.11 3.49 -16.76
C GLN A 40 3.83 2.68 -16.50
N GLN A 41 2.66 3.29 -16.72
CA GLN A 41 1.37 2.58 -16.61
C GLN A 41 1.26 1.46 -17.66
N LYS A 42 1.65 1.74 -18.91
CA LYS A 42 1.65 0.73 -19.99
C LYS A 42 2.60 -0.43 -19.65
N GLN A 43 3.82 -0.12 -19.22
CA GLN A 43 4.79 -1.13 -18.83
C GLN A 43 4.26 -2.03 -17.70
N LYS A 44 3.64 -1.43 -16.68
CA LYS A 44 3.05 -2.18 -15.57
C LYS A 44 1.95 -3.12 -16.04
N GLN A 45 1.07 -2.68 -16.94
CA GLN A 45 0.01 -3.52 -17.52
C GLN A 45 0.59 -4.71 -18.31
N GLU A 46 1.64 -4.47 -19.10
CA GLU A 46 2.31 -5.54 -19.84
C GLU A 46 2.94 -6.58 -18.92
N ASP A 47 3.60 -6.13 -17.85
CA ASP A 47 4.22 -7.00 -16.86
C ASP A 47 3.17 -7.81 -16.08
N GLU A 48 2.06 -7.19 -15.69
CA GLU A 48 0.93 -7.88 -15.07
C GLU A 48 0.35 -8.97 -16.00
N MET A 49 0.24 -8.71 -17.30
CA MET A 49 -0.18 -9.72 -18.27
C MET A 49 0.81 -10.88 -18.38
N ARG A 50 2.12 -10.60 -18.40
CA ARG A 50 3.16 -11.64 -18.44
C ARG A 50 3.14 -12.50 -17.18
N ILE A 51 3.04 -11.88 -16.02
CA ILE A 51 2.96 -12.57 -14.73
C ILE A 51 1.70 -13.43 -14.66
N ASN A 52 0.55 -12.92 -15.10
CA ASN A 52 -0.69 -13.70 -15.15
C ASN A 52 -0.57 -14.92 -16.07
N LYS A 53 0.02 -14.76 -17.26
CA LYS A 53 0.29 -15.90 -18.15
C LYS A 53 1.22 -16.91 -17.49
N PHE A 54 2.31 -16.44 -16.89
CA PHE A 54 3.24 -17.31 -16.18
C PHE A 54 2.53 -18.07 -15.07
N LEU A 55 1.79 -17.42 -14.17
CA LEU A 55 1.09 -18.08 -13.06
C LEU A 55 0.06 -19.11 -13.54
N ARG A 56 -0.66 -18.84 -14.64
CA ARG A 56 -1.62 -19.78 -15.23
C ARG A 56 -0.95 -21.04 -15.77
N PHE A 57 0.21 -20.90 -16.41
CA PHE A 57 0.83 -21.98 -17.18
C PHE A 57 2.06 -22.61 -16.51
N SER A 58 2.67 -21.98 -15.51
CA SER A 58 3.83 -22.52 -14.80
C SER A 58 3.44 -23.57 -13.76
N LYS A 59 2.29 -23.40 -13.08
CA LYS A 59 1.77 -24.36 -12.10
C LYS A 59 0.88 -25.43 -12.73
N ASN A 60 0.07 -25.05 -13.73
CA ASN A 60 -0.81 -25.94 -14.47
C ASN A 60 -0.50 -25.85 -15.96
N ALA A 61 0.66 -26.37 -16.36
CA ALA A 61 0.96 -26.49 -17.79
C ALA A 61 -0.18 -27.27 -18.43
N PRO A 62 -0.85 -26.77 -19.48
CA PRO A 62 -1.73 -27.61 -20.26
C PRO A 62 -0.85 -28.75 -20.76
N THR A 63 -1.09 -29.96 -20.23
CA THR A 63 -0.47 -31.18 -20.71
C THR A 63 -0.75 -31.20 -22.20
N LYS A 64 0.27 -30.91 -23.03
CA LYS A 64 0.14 -30.75 -24.48
C LYS A 64 -0.62 -31.94 -25.10
N GLU A 65 -0.45 -33.11 -24.49
CA GLU A 65 -1.19 -34.35 -24.79
C GLU A 65 -2.71 -34.25 -24.66
N VAL A 66 -3.26 -33.52 -23.68
CA VAL A 66 -4.71 -33.39 -23.48
C VAL A 66 -5.34 -32.46 -24.54
N SER A 67 -4.64 -31.39 -24.95
CA SER A 67 -5.08 -30.57 -26.08
C SER A 67 -5.03 -31.33 -27.40
N GLU A 68 -3.96 -32.10 -27.63
CA GLU A 68 -3.81 -32.89 -28.86
C GLU A 68 -4.84 -34.03 -28.94
N ARG A 69 -5.12 -34.73 -27.82
CA ARG A 69 -6.19 -35.74 -27.77
C ARG A 69 -7.57 -35.13 -28.03
N ARG A 70 -7.88 -33.96 -27.46
CA ARG A 70 -9.15 -33.25 -27.72
C ARG A 70 -9.29 -32.79 -29.17
N MET A 71 -8.20 -32.38 -29.83
CA MET A 71 -8.24 -32.03 -31.25
C MET A 71 -8.40 -33.27 -32.15
N LYS A 72 -7.75 -34.39 -31.79
CA LYS A 72 -7.91 -35.67 -32.50
C LYS A 72 -9.30 -36.28 -32.34
N SER A 73 -9.96 -36.15 -31.18
CA SER A 73 -11.31 -36.72 -30.96
C SER A 73 -12.45 -35.88 -31.53
N LYS A 74 -12.18 -34.64 -31.96
CA LYS A 74 -13.16 -33.75 -32.60
C LYS A 74 -13.09 -33.81 -34.14
N ARG A 75 -12.09 -34.51 -34.69
CA ARG A 75 -12.03 -34.91 -36.09
C ARG A 75 -12.67 -36.28 -36.24
#